data_AF-A0A937BCC4-F1
#
_entry.id   AF-A0A937BCC4-F1
#
_cell.length_a   1.000
_cell.length_b   1.000
_cell.length_c   1.000
_cell.angle_alpha   90.00
_cell.angle_beta   90.00
_cell.angle_gamma   90.00
#
_symmetry.space_group_name_H-M   'P 1'
#
loop_
_entity.id
_entity.type
_entity.pdbx_description
1 polymer ?
#
loop_
_entity_poly.entity_id
_entity_poly.type
_entity_poly.pdbx_seq_one_letter_code
_entity_poly.pdbx_strand_id
1 'polypeptide(L)'
;MNNRLLYFIALICAFSSSCTPKYLSLHVINEKPEILTLRSEILPAYFMDRDTFKFNMDSILNANVENILTITQLCYPIRFDSLFDNTVDRLLNDLSQEPNHKRQVRIANKIVKYGHNALTSIQLFKDQNNPKMAFWLEALRISLWGTTTIYYVQNEYDYSFNPFRKPLNEINYSSILSRAGDSYNQWLHEPEKDIRTMECMRDFVVQSLRTGKPSRSFRTILGSMILTTVSAKNDDLISPYKEFINERNMELTKWFLYYIGAERDDTFYPDLLLQALQNPNEEIVDIALSWTSPVWDKEKKEAVHHEVNSIFNGSNERLKFKAAYILLEDFDEKKAFDYFLTQAKSGEVSVRITATRNIRNPCEWGDEMSDEVYEVLFANLMDSNEGIRLAAIDAFLGFNDDRVIKSIVPFLNHDNKNLRRDIVKEIAGYKNRDFVIEQLKEQIATTSDKDLREATEDLLNKF
;
A
#
# COMPACT_ATOMS: atom_id res chain seq x y z
N MET A 1 39.63 44.80 0.85
CA MET A 1 38.64 45.85 0.53
C MET A 1 37.44 45.18 -0.11
N ASN A 2 36.24 45.54 0.33
CA ASN A 2 34.99 44.80 0.20
C ASN A 2 34.54 44.55 -1.25
N ASN A 3 34.49 43.27 -1.67
CA ASN A 3 33.63 42.83 -2.77
C ASN A 3 32.35 42.24 -2.16
N ARG A 4 31.29 43.05 -2.09
CA ARG A 4 29.94 42.56 -1.79
C ARG A 4 29.34 42.04 -3.11
N LEU A 5 29.19 40.72 -3.23
CA LEU A 5 28.35 40.11 -4.26
C LEU A 5 26.88 40.31 -3.85
N LEU A 6 26.11 41.01 -4.68
CA LEU A 6 24.65 40.95 -4.66
C LEU A 6 24.22 39.64 -5.33
N TYR A 7 23.42 38.84 -4.64
CA TYR A 7 22.73 37.70 -5.24
C TYR A 7 21.34 38.15 -5.72
N PHE A 8 21.05 37.96 -7.00
CA PHE A 8 19.69 37.98 -7.53
C PHE A 8 19.14 36.55 -7.54
N ILE A 9 18.01 36.32 -6.86
CA ILE A 9 17.22 35.10 -7.01
C ILE A 9 16.04 35.45 -7.91
N ALA A 10 15.99 34.85 -9.10
CA ALA A 10 14.80 34.86 -9.94
C ALA A 10 14.07 33.52 -9.75
N LEU A 11 12.87 33.56 -9.18
CA LEU A 11 11.98 32.41 -9.12
C LEU A 11 11.17 32.39 -10.43
N ILE A 12 11.27 31.31 -11.21
CA ILE A 12 10.40 31.09 -12.38
C ILE A 12 9.41 29.99 -12.01
N CYS A 13 8.14 30.33 -11.83
CA CYS A 13 7.05 29.36 -11.78
C CYS A 13 6.56 29.07 -13.21
N ALA A 14 6.59 27.81 -13.61
CA ALA A 14 5.93 27.36 -14.84
C ALA A 14 4.42 27.23 -14.59
N PHE A 15 3.61 28.00 -15.30
CA PHE A 15 2.16 27.80 -15.36
C PHE A 15 1.79 26.94 -16.58
N SER A 16 0.89 25.98 -16.36
CA SER A 16 0.27 25.17 -17.41
C SER A 16 -0.48 26.03 -18.42
N SER A 17 -0.45 25.60 -19.68
CA SER A 17 -1.06 26.24 -20.85
C SER A 17 -2.57 26.43 -20.71
N SER A 18 -2.99 27.55 -20.14
CA SER A 18 -4.23 28.28 -20.46
C SER A 18 -4.44 29.45 -19.50
N CYS A 19 -3.73 30.56 -19.70
CA CYS A 19 -4.19 31.93 -19.37
C CYS A 19 -3.12 32.95 -19.78
N THR A 20 -3.55 34.03 -20.43
CA THR A 20 -2.72 35.18 -20.87
C THR A 20 -2.14 35.96 -19.68
N PRO A 21 -0.86 36.39 -19.71
CA PRO A 21 -0.27 37.12 -18.58
C PRO A 21 -0.58 38.62 -18.67
N LYS A 22 -1.17 39.17 -17.61
CA LYS A 22 -1.17 40.62 -17.33
C LYS A 22 -0.33 40.89 -16.08
N TYR A 23 0.78 41.60 -16.31
CA TYR A 23 1.71 42.21 -15.35
C TYR A 23 2.62 41.27 -14.53
N LEU A 24 3.92 41.47 -14.70
CA LEU A 24 4.96 40.99 -13.80
C LEU A 24 5.46 42.20 -13.00
N SER A 25 5.26 42.21 -11.69
CA SER A 25 5.79 43.22 -10.79
C SER A 25 7.08 42.71 -10.16
N LEU A 26 8.20 43.36 -10.41
CA LEU A 26 9.49 43.05 -9.80
C LEU A 26 9.61 43.84 -8.49
N HIS A 27 9.77 43.17 -7.34
CA HIS A 27 10.14 43.82 -6.09
C HIS A 27 11.61 43.55 -5.78
N VAL A 28 12.42 44.60 -5.78
CA VAL A 28 13.78 44.57 -5.25
C VAL A 28 13.70 44.92 -3.78
N ILE A 29 14.06 43.99 -2.91
CA ILE A 29 14.26 44.27 -1.48
C ILE A 29 15.73 44.63 -1.30
N ASN A 30 16.01 45.85 -0.86
CA ASN A 30 17.33 46.25 -0.43
C ASN A 30 17.27 46.75 1.02
N GLU A 31 18.33 46.50 1.79
CA GLU A 31 18.45 46.92 3.19
C GLU A 31 18.77 48.42 3.29
N LYS A 32 17.79 49.28 2.90
CA LYS A 32 17.48 50.67 3.33
C LYS A 32 16.79 51.46 2.21
N PRO A 33 15.91 52.42 2.53
CA PRO A 33 14.93 52.96 1.59
C PRO A 33 15.47 54.20 0.87
N GLU A 34 15.80 54.08 -0.41
CA GLU A 34 15.82 55.22 -1.32
C GLU A 34 15.11 54.84 -2.63
N ILE A 35 14.08 55.62 -2.97
CA ILE A 35 13.22 55.42 -4.13
C ILE A 35 13.96 55.93 -5.37
N LEU A 36 14.42 55.03 -6.23
CA LEU A 36 14.89 55.36 -7.56
C LEU A 36 13.96 54.76 -8.61
N THR A 37 13.13 55.62 -9.18
CA THR A 37 12.26 55.32 -10.32
C THR A 37 13.09 55.37 -11.60
N LEU A 38 13.29 54.23 -12.28
CA LEU A 38 13.83 54.21 -13.64
C LEU A 38 12.90 53.43 -14.57
N ARG A 39 12.50 54.15 -15.64
CA ARG A 39 11.61 53.73 -16.73
C ARG A 39 12.21 52.55 -17.50
N SER A 40 11.37 51.57 -17.83
CA SER A 40 11.68 50.52 -18.79
C SER A 40 11.65 51.07 -20.22
N GLU A 41 12.79 51.09 -20.90
CA GLU A 41 12.82 51.05 -22.36
C GLU A 41 13.11 49.61 -22.80
N ILE A 42 12.28 49.14 -23.72
CA ILE A 42 12.30 47.80 -24.30
C ILE A 42 13.33 47.81 -25.43
N LEU A 43 14.32 46.91 -25.41
CA LEU A 43 15.14 46.60 -26.58
C LEU A 43 15.08 45.09 -26.88
N PRO A 44 14.83 44.69 -28.14
CA PRO A 44 14.75 43.29 -28.54
C PRO A 44 16.15 42.67 -28.71
N ALA A 45 16.26 41.39 -28.38
CA ALA A 45 17.48 40.59 -28.44
C ALA A 45 18.03 40.48 -29.87
N TYR A 46 19.32 40.81 -30.03
CA TYR A 46 20.14 40.40 -31.18
C TYR A 46 21.02 39.21 -30.80
N PHE A 47 21.16 38.27 -31.74
CA PHE A 47 22.07 37.12 -31.69
C PHE A 47 23.55 37.57 -31.53
N MET A 48 24.28 36.96 -30.59
CA MET A 48 25.74 36.95 -30.58
C MET A 48 26.26 35.57 -31.00
N ASP A 49 27.30 35.59 -31.82
CA ASP A 49 27.96 34.46 -32.49
C ASP A 49 28.90 33.65 -31.54
N ARG A 50 29.05 32.37 -31.88
CA ARG A 50 29.69 31.26 -31.16
C ARG A 50 31.20 31.45 -30.93
N ASP A 51 31.87 32.23 -31.77
CA ASP A 51 33.32 32.32 -31.76
C ASP A 51 33.88 33.31 -30.71
N THR A 52 33.09 34.27 -30.26
CA THR A 52 33.51 35.20 -29.19
C THR A 52 33.54 34.52 -27.81
N PHE A 53 32.78 33.43 -27.62
CA PHE A 53 32.73 32.68 -26.36
C PHE A 53 33.94 31.76 -26.15
N LYS A 54 34.60 31.34 -27.25
CA LYS A 54 35.70 30.37 -27.19
C LYS A 54 36.99 30.96 -26.62
N PHE A 55 37.20 32.27 -26.79
CA PHE A 55 38.47 32.92 -26.42
C PHE A 55 38.62 33.19 -24.91
N ASN A 56 37.53 33.16 -24.13
CA ASN A 56 37.58 33.46 -22.69
C ASN A 56 37.67 32.23 -21.77
N MET A 57 37.46 31.02 -22.28
CA MET A 57 37.49 29.80 -21.46
C MET A 57 38.91 29.25 -21.21
N ASP A 58 39.84 29.46 -22.14
CA ASP A 58 41.22 28.97 -22.00
C ASP A 58 41.99 29.68 -20.87
N SER A 59 41.55 30.88 -20.48
CA SER A 59 42.12 31.64 -19.36
C SER A 59 41.59 31.19 -17.99
N ILE A 60 40.43 30.53 -17.95
CA ILE A 60 39.80 30.04 -16.70
C ILE A 60 40.27 28.61 -16.37
N LEU A 61 40.65 27.82 -17.38
CA LEU A 61 41.06 26.43 -17.23
C LEU A 61 42.46 26.21 -16.60
N ASN A 62 43.23 27.27 -16.35
CA ASN A 62 44.55 27.18 -15.70
C ASN A 62 44.55 27.48 -14.18
N ALA A 63 43.39 27.49 -13.51
CA ALA A 63 43.32 27.63 -12.07
C ALA A 63 42.68 26.41 -11.38
N ASN A 64 43.44 25.79 -10.47
CA ASN A 64 43.14 24.74 -9.48
C ASN A 64 41.77 24.02 -9.52
N VAL A 65 41.87 22.69 -9.57
CA VAL A 65 40.80 21.67 -9.68
C VAL A 65 39.78 21.65 -8.52
N GLU A 66 40.02 22.34 -7.39
CA GLU A 66 39.09 22.32 -6.24
C GLU A 66 37.84 23.20 -6.39
N ASN A 67 37.77 24.12 -7.35
CA ASN A 67 36.62 25.03 -7.50
C ASN A 67 35.51 24.54 -8.44
N ILE A 68 35.65 23.35 -9.04
CA ILE A 68 34.66 22.81 -9.99
C ILE A 68 33.37 22.33 -9.28
N LEU A 69 33.42 22.06 -7.97
CA LEU A 69 32.29 21.51 -7.23
C LEU A 69 31.16 22.50 -6.93
N THR A 70 31.36 23.81 -7.11
CA THR A 70 30.37 24.82 -6.68
C THR A 70 29.59 25.47 -7.84
N ILE A 71 29.94 25.20 -9.11
CA ILE A 71 29.29 25.86 -10.26
C ILE A 71 28.31 24.93 -11.02
N THR A 72 28.24 23.65 -10.68
CA THR A 72 27.47 22.66 -11.46
C THR A 72 25.99 22.53 -11.10
N GLN A 73 25.43 23.41 -10.26
CA GLN A 73 24.03 23.31 -9.81
C GLN A 73 23.06 24.36 -10.39
N LEU A 74 23.49 25.23 -11.31
CA LEU A 74 22.61 26.22 -11.91
C LEU A 74 22.89 26.38 -13.40
N CYS A 75 22.40 25.45 -14.23
CA CYS A 75 21.97 25.66 -15.63
C CYS A 75 21.43 24.34 -16.25
N TYR A 76 20.46 24.46 -17.16
CA TYR A 76 19.82 23.38 -17.95
C TYR A 76 20.83 22.44 -18.67
N PRO A 77 20.42 21.25 -19.14
CA PRO A 77 21.34 20.16 -19.46
C PRO A 77 22.10 20.46 -20.75
N ILE A 78 23.41 20.59 -20.61
CA ILE A 78 24.36 20.36 -21.69
C ILE A 78 24.48 18.84 -21.85
N ARG A 79 24.25 18.31 -23.06
CA ARG A 79 24.47 16.89 -23.38
C ARG A 79 25.91 16.51 -23.08
N PHE A 80 26.11 15.65 -22.09
CA PHE A 80 27.39 14.99 -21.77
C PHE A 80 27.30 13.49 -22.11
N ASP A 81 26.90 13.16 -23.33
CA ASP A 81 26.69 11.77 -23.75
C ASP A 81 28.01 10.99 -23.97
N SER A 82 29.17 11.66 -24.11
CA SER A 82 30.41 10.97 -24.53
C SER A 82 31.41 10.63 -23.43
N LEU A 83 31.22 11.11 -22.19
CA LEU A 83 32.20 10.97 -21.10
C LEU A 83 31.86 9.84 -20.12
N PHE A 84 30.58 9.48 -19.98
CA PHE A 84 30.13 8.46 -19.03
C PHE A 84 30.16 7.04 -19.59
N ASP A 85 29.81 6.85 -20.87
CA ASP A 85 29.75 5.53 -21.53
C ASP A 85 31.09 4.77 -21.46
N ASN A 86 32.20 5.47 -21.71
CA ASN A 86 33.53 4.88 -21.70
C ASN A 86 33.99 4.35 -20.32
N THR A 87 33.37 4.79 -19.22
CA THR A 87 33.75 4.34 -17.87
C THR A 87 33.01 3.06 -17.48
N VAL A 88 31.73 2.96 -17.82
CA VAL A 88 30.93 1.76 -17.55
C VAL A 88 31.38 0.61 -18.44
N ASP A 89 31.63 0.86 -19.72
CA ASP A 89 32.12 -0.18 -20.65
C ASP A 89 33.48 -0.73 -20.24
N ARG A 90 34.38 0.14 -19.76
CA ARG A 90 35.67 -0.30 -19.18
C ARG A 90 35.47 -1.16 -17.94
N LEU A 91 34.58 -0.77 -17.03
CA LEU A 91 34.31 -1.57 -15.83
C LEU A 91 33.63 -2.90 -16.16
N LEU A 92 32.77 -2.95 -17.18
CA LEU A 92 32.15 -4.19 -17.67
C LEU A 92 33.19 -5.11 -18.31
N ASN A 93 34.11 -4.55 -19.11
CA ASN A 93 35.21 -5.32 -19.68
C ASN A 93 36.16 -5.84 -18.59
N ASP A 94 36.52 -4.99 -17.62
CA ASP A 94 37.32 -5.38 -16.45
C ASP A 94 36.63 -6.48 -15.63
N LEU A 95 35.30 -6.41 -15.45
CA LEU A 95 34.51 -7.44 -14.77
C LEU A 95 34.56 -8.77 -15.51
N SER A 96 34.49 -8.75 -16.85
CA SER A 96 34.52 -9.95 -17.71
C SER A 96 35.86 -10.69 -17.69
N GLN A 97 36.96 -9.96 -17.46
CA GLN A 97 38.32 -10.50 -17.49
C GLN A 97 38.91 -10.77 -16.09
N GLU A 98 38.28 -10.31 -15.00
CA GLU A 98 38.82 -10.44 -13.65
C GLU A 98 38.54 -11.84 -13.06
N PRO A 99 39.56 -12.71 -12.84
CA PRO A 99 39.35 -14.06 -12.33
C PRO A 99 39.09 -14.14 -10.82
N ASN A 100 39.35 -13.06 -10.06
CA ASN A 100 39.19 -13.06 -8.62
C ASN A 100 37.80 -12.58 -8.18
N HIS A 101 37.03 -13.47 -7.55
CA HIS A 101 35.67 -13.19 -7.07
C HIS A 101 35.54 -11.94 -6.18
N LYS A 102 36.49 -11.70 -5.25
CA LYS A 102 36.42 -10.49 -4.38
C LYS A 102 36.65 -9.20 -5.16
N ARG A 103 37.42 -9.24 -6.25
CA ARG A 103 37.60 -8.09 -7.15
C ARG A 103 36.42 -7.91 -8.09
N GLN A 104 35.84 -8.99 -8.61
CA GLN A 104 34.59 -8.95 -9.38
C GLN A 104 33.48 -8.22 -8.60
N VAL A 105 33.28 -8.56 -7.32
CA VAL A 105 32.30 -7.89 -6.46
C VAL A 105 32.59 -6.39 -6.29
N ARG A 106 33.86 -5.99 -6.18
CA ARG A 106 34.22 -4.56 -6.09
C ARG A 106 33.98 -3.81 -7.40
N ILE A 107 34.24 -4.45 -8.55
CA ILE A 107 34.00 -3.87 -9.87
C ILE A 107 32.50 -3.73 -10.11
N ALA A 108 31.71 -4.77 -9.78
CA ALA A 108 30.24 -4.73 -9.82
C ALA A 108 29.67 -3.58 -8.96
N ASN A 109 30.19 -3.40 -7.73
CA ASN A 109 29.78 -2.28 -6.88
C ASN A 109 30.14 -0.90 -7.46
N LYS A 110 31.26 -0.79 -8.18
CA LYS A 110 31.61 0.44 -8.91
C LYS A 110 30.64 0.68 -10.08
N ILE A 111 30.29 -0.36 -10.84
CA ILE A 111 29.31 -0.27 -11.93
C ILE A 111 27.96 0.20 -11.39
N VAL A 112 27.48 -0.37 -10.29
CA VAL A 112 26.25 0.06 -9.59
C VAL A 112 26.33 1.53 -9.18
N LYS A 113 27.48 1.97 -8.65
CA LYS A 113 27.70 3.37 -8.23
C LYS A 113 27.71 4.36 -9.39
N TYR A 114 28.19 3.96 -10.57
CA TYR A 114 28.20 4.80 -11.78
C TYR A 114 26.91 4.66 -12.62
N GLY A 115 26.16 3.58 -12.42
CA GLY A 115 25.08 3.11 -13.28
C GLY A 115 23.69 3.68 -12.99
N HIS A 116 23.56 4.92 -12.52
CA HIS A 116 22.24 5.57 -12.46
C HIS A 116 21.71 5.94 -13.88
N ASN A 117 22.60 5.97 -14.89
CA ASN A 117 22.26 6.22 -16.30
C ASN A 117 22.57 5.04 -17.25
N ALA A 118 22.96 3.87 -16.73
CA ALA A 118 23.53 2.78 -17.55
C ALA A 118 22.56 1.61 -17.84
N LEU A 119 21.24 1.87 -17.93
CA LEU A 119 20.27 0.83 -18.27
C LEU A 119 20.44 0.33 -19.72
N THR A 120 20.95 1.18 -20.62
CA THR A 120 21.13 0.87 -22.04
C THR A 120 22.29 -0.10 -22.30
N SER A 121 23.37 -0.04 -21.51
CA SER A 121 24.57 -0.87 -21.71
C SER A 121 24.39 -2.32 -21.23
N ILE A 122 23.48 -2.56 -20.26
CA ILE A 122 23.17 -3.90 -19.75
C ILE A 122 22.46 -4.76 -20.82
N GLN A 123 21.66 -4.12 -21.69
CA GLN A 123 20.96 -4.80 -22.78
C GLN A 123 21.93 -5.41 -23.81
N LEU A 124 23.04 -4.72 -24.11
CA LEU A 124 24.06 -5.16 -25.07
C LEU A 124 24.90 -6.35 -24.58
N PHE A 125 24.98 -6.59 -23.27
CA PHE A 125 25.74 -7.70 -22.70
C PHE A 125 24.93 -9.00 -22.58
N LYS A 126 23.60 -8.95 -22.73
CA LYS A 126 22.69 -10.11 -22.65
C LYS A 126 22.89 -11.09 -23.82
N ASP A 127 23.48 -10.63 -24.93
CA ASP A 127 23.73 -11.42 -26.15
C ASP A 127 24.99 -12.31 -26.09
N GLN A 128 25.75 -12.28 -24.99
CA GLN A 128 26.89 -13.19 -24.81
C GLN A 128 26.45 -14.44 -24.04
N ASN A 129 26.63 -15.62 -24.64
CA ASN A 129 26.24 -16.98 -24.16
C ASN A 129 26.86 -17.41 -22.80
N ASN A 130 26.68 -16.63 -21.74
CA ASN A 130 27.10 -16.96 -20.38
C ASN A 130 25.90 -16.82 -19.41
N PRO A 131 25.20 -17.94 -19.11
CA PRO A 131 23.99 -17.94 -18.29
C PRO A 131 24.19 -17.36 -16.89
N LYS A 132 25.39 -17.51 -16.31
CA LYS A 132 25.72 -16.95 -14.99
C LYS A 132 25.86 -15.43 -15.04
N MET A 133 26.42 -14.88 -16.11
CA MET A 133 26.57 -13.43 -16.29
C MET A 133 25.22 -12.77 -16.59
N ALA A 134 24.39 -13.39 -17.44
CA ALA A 134 23.03 -12.93 -17.71
C ALA A 134 22.19 -12.89 -16.42
N PHE A 135 22.29 -13.91 -15.57
CA PHE A 135 21.67 -13.92 -14.25
C PHE A 135 22.18 -12.77 -13.35
N TRP A 136 23.49 -12.56 -13.24
CA TRP A 136 24.03 -11.47 -12.42
C TRP A 136 23.65 -10.10 -12.96
N LEU A 137 23.61 -9.89 -14.27
CA LEU A 137 23.19 -8.64 -14.89
C LEU A 137 21.70 -8.37 -14.69
N GLU A 138 20.87 -9.41 -14.76
CA GLU A 138 19.42 -9.29 -14.50
C GLU A 138 19.15 -9.10 -13.00
N ALA A 139 19.86 -9.80 -12.13
CA ALA A 139 19.82 -9.58 -10.68
C ALA A 139 20.36 -8.20 -10.30
N LEU A 140 21.37 -7.66 -11.02
CA LEU A 140 21.86 -6.29 -10.88
C LEU A 140 20.84 -5.29 -11.39
N ARG A 141 20.13 -5.58 -12.49
CA ARG A 141 19.04 -4.74 -13.04
C ARG A 141 17.87 -4.67 -12.08
N ILE A 142 17.41 -5.82 -11.58
CA ILE A 142 16.37 -5.97 -10.55
C ILE A 142 16.83 -5.32 -9.24
N SER A 143 18.08 -5.53 -8.83
CA SER A 143 18.64 -4.90 -7.64
C SER A 143 18.83 -3.40 -7.80
N LEU A 144 19.18 -2.87 -8.98
CA LEU A 144 19.30 -1.43 -9.23
C LEU A 144 17.92 -0.77 -9.21
N TRP A 145 16.90 -1.43 -9.76
CA TRP A 145 15.51 -0.99 -9.65
C TRP A 145 14.96 -1.09 -8.22
N GLY A 146 15.24 -2.20 -7.53
CA GLY A 146 14.87 -2.43 -6.14
C GLY A 146 15.63 -1.54 -5.17
N THR A 147 16.93 -1.28 -5.37
CA THR A 147 17.77 -0.43 -4.50
C THR A 147 17.51 1.05 -4.72
N THR A 148 17.10 1.49 -5.91
CA THR A 148 16.61 2.87 -6.08
C THR A 148 15.34 3.11 -5.27
N THR A 149 14.53 2.06 -5.08
CA THR A 149 13.32 2.07 -4.23
C THR A 149 13.66 1.88 -2.74
N ILE A 150 14.66 1.05 -2.40
CA ILE A 150 15.01 0.67 -1.01
C ILE A 150 15.96 1.67 -0.34
N TYR A 151 16.90 2.29 -1.08
CA TYR A 151 17.86 3.24 -0.50
C TYR A 151 17.20 4.55 -0.03
N TYR A 152 16.02 4.89 -0.56
CA TYR A 152 15.21 6.03 -0.11
C TYR A 152 14.23 5.71 1.02
N VAL A 153 13.90 4.43 1.24
CA VAL A 153 12.98 3.99 2.32
C VAL A 153 13.72 3.68 3.63
N GLN A 154 15.03 3.45 3.58
CA GLN A 154 15.81 2.95 4.72
C GLN A 154 16.26 3.97 5.78
N ASN A 155 15.75 5.21 5.77
CA ASN A 155 16.20 6.24 6.72
C ASN A 155 15.21 6.73 7.77
N GLU A 156 14.10 6.04 8.03
CA GLU A 156 13.31 6.27 9.26
C GLU A 156 12.65 4.96 9.70
N TYR A 157 13.01 4.45 10.88
CA TYR A 157 12.11 3.90 11.90
C TYR A 157 12.96 3.48 13.11
N ASP A 158 13.14 4.43 14.02
CA ASP A 158 13.48 4.16 15.42
C ASP A 158 12.29 4.62 16.28
N TYR A 159 11.65 3.69 16.98
CA TYR A 159 10.56 4.00 17.91
C TYR A 159 11.16 4.28 19.29
N SER A 160 11.40 5.56 19.59
CA SER A 160 11.29 6.06 20.96
C SER A 160 10.90 7.55 20.99
N PHE A 161 10.02 7.85 21.92
CA PHE A 161 9.34 9.11 22.18
C PHE A 161 10.32 10.29 22.42
N ASN A 162 10.27 11.37 21.64
CA ASN A 162 10.76 12.70 22.05
C ASN A 162 10.10 13.84 21.24
N PRO A 163 9.31 14.74 21.86
CA PRO A 163 8.49 15.71 21.14
C PRO A 163 9.15 17.10 21.01
N PHE A 164 10.40 17.24 20.54
CA PHE A 164 10.92 18.56 20.14
C PHE A 164 12.03 18.47 19.07
N ARG A 165 11.67 18.59 17.79
CA ARG A 165 12.42 19.32 16.74
C ARG A 165 11.63 19.40 15.42
N LYS A 166 11.68 20.57 14.79
CA LYS A 166 11.10 20.87 13.46
C LYS A 166 12.02 20.41 12.31
N PRO A 167 11.47 20.22 11.09
CA PRO A 167 12.09 19.43 10.01
C PRO A 167 12.95 20.27 9.04
N LEU A 168 13.87 19.60 8.35
CA LEU A 168 14.47 20.05 7.09
C LEU A 168 13.76 19.33 5.93
N ASN A 169 12.85 20.04 5.26
CA ASN A 169 12.37 19.71 3.92
C ASN A 169 13.46 20.19 2.93
N GLU A 170 13.73 19.61 1.75
CA GLU A 170 12.82 19.22 0.67
C GLU A 170 13.48 18.14 -0.21
N ILE A 171 12.88 16.96 -0.29
CA ILE A 171 13.01 16.06 -1.44
C ILE A 171 11.58 15.72 -1.86
N ASN A 172 11.24 15.89 -3.14
CA ASN A 172 9.91 15.56 -3.65
C ASN A 172 9.77 14.05 -3.84
N TYR A 173 9.58 13.33 -2.73
CA TYR A 173 9.40 11.87 -2.65
C TYR A 173 8.24 11.34 -3.51
N SER A 174 7.22 12.17 -3.75
CA SER A 174 6.06 11.77 -4.58
C SER A 174 6.46 11.44 -6.03
N SER A 175 7.47 12.13 -6.58
CA SER A 175 7.90 11.94 -7.97
C SER A 175 8.76 10.69 -8.21
N ILE A 176 9.47 10.22 -7.18
CA ILE A 176 10.39 9.06 -7.26
C ILE A 176 9.62 7.76 -7.04
N LEU A 177 8.72 7.74 -6.05
CA LEU A 177 7.80 6.61 -5.83
C LEU A 177 6.79 6.49 -6.97
N SER A 178 6.34 7.60 -7.56
CA SER A 178 5.56 7.58 -8.81
C SER A 178 6.33 6.86 -9.90
N ARG A 179 7.60 7.21 -10.20
CA ARG A 179 8.33 6.59 -11.33
C ARG A 179 8.71 5.12 -11.13
N ALA A 180 9.06 4.70 -9.91
CA ALA A 180 9.31 3.30 -9.59
C ALA A 180 8.01 2.48 -9.64
N GLY A 181 6.93 3.05 -9.12
CA GLY A 181 5.58 2.53 -9.26
C GLY A 181 5.11 2.46 -10.72
N ASP A 182 5.35 3.50 -11.53
CA ASP A 182 4.95 3.60 -12.93
C ASP A 182 5.66 2.56 -13.80
N SER A 183 6.90 2.23 -13.45
CA SER A 183 7.68 1.23 -14.19
C SER A 183 7.38 -0.21 -13.74
N TYR A 184 7.08 -0.41 -12.45
CA TYR A 184 6.50 -1.65 -11.93
C TYR A 184 5.09 -1.90 -12.48
N ASN A 185 4.26 -0.85 -12.55
CA ASN A 185 2.92 -0.84 -13.14
C ASN A 185 2.98 -1.05 -14.67
N GLN A 186 3.96 -0.47 -15.37
CA GLN A 186 4.19 -0.76 -16.80
C GLN A 186 4.53 -2.23 -17.04
N TRP A 187 5.25 -2.89 -16.13
CA TRP A 187 5.57 -4.31 -16.23
C TRP A 187 4.35 -5.19 -15.88
N LEU A 188 3.55 -4.79 -14.89
CA LEU A 188 2.26 -5.41 -14.54
C LEU A 188 1.19 -5.27 -15.63
N HIS A 189 1.36 -4.37 -16.60
CA HIS A 189 0.44 -4.24 -17.73
C HIS A 189 0.74 -5.19 -18.89
N GLU A 190 1.88 -5.90 -18.88
CA GLU A 190 2.20 -6.95 -19.86
C GLU A 190 2.89 -8.19 -19.23
N PRO A 191 2.35 -8.78 -18.15
CA PRO A 191 2.99 -9.88 -17.41
C PRO A 191 3.21 -11.13 -18.28
N GLU A 192 2.35 -11.34 -19.28
CA GLU A 192 2.50 -12.44 -20.25
C GLU A 192 3.79 -12.37 -21.07
N LYS A 193 4.42 -11.19 -21.18
CA LYS A 193 5.53 -10.98 -22.12
C LYS A 193 6.90 -11.42 -21.61
N ASP A 194 7.04 -11.84 -20.36
CA ASP A 194 8.31 -12.41 -19.89
C ASP A 194 8.16 -13.51 -18.83
N ILE A 195 7.40 -14.56 -19.17
CA ILE A 195 7.31 -15.80 -18.38
C ILE A 195 8.70 -16.31 -17.99
N ARG A 196 9.70 -16.21 -18.87
CA ARG A 196 11.07 -16.66 -18.57
C ARG A 196 11.72 -15.91 -17.40
N THR A 197 11.53 -14.59 -17.33
CA THR A 197 12.04 -13.81 -16.18
C THR A 197 11.34 -14.22 -14.89
N MET A 198 10.03 -14.48 -14.93
CA MET A 198 9.28 -14.95 -13.77
C MET A 198 9.71 -16.36 -13.34
N GLU A 199 9.97 -17.26 -14.29
CA GLU A 199 10.55 -18.58 -14.02
C GLU A 199 11.92 -18.47 -13.34
N CYS A 200 12.78 -17.55 -13.81
CA CYS A 200 14.07 -17.30 -13.17
C CYS A 200 13.91 -16.76 -11.73
N MET A 201 12.98 -15.84 -11.50
CA MET A 201 12.67 -15.33 -10.15
C MET A 201 12.16 -16.45 -9.24
N ARG A 202 11.23 -17.26 -9.73
CA ARG A 202 10.71 -18.43 -9.03
C ARG A 202 11.80 -19.40 -8.65
N ASP A 203 12.62 -19.81 -9.61
CA ASP A 203 13.69 -20.78 -9.39
C ASP A 203 14.72 -20.25 -8.39
N PHE A 204 15.01 -18.95 -8.45
CA PHE A 204 15.87 -18.30 -7.46
C PHE A 204 15.27 -18.31 -6.06
N VAL A 205 13.97 -18.03 -5.92
CA VAL A 205 13.26 -18.12 -4.63
C VAL A 205 13.31 -19.55 -4.10
N VAL A 206 12.94 -20.53 -4.92
CA VAL A 206 12.94 -21.96 -4.54
C VAL A 206 14.33 -22.38 -4.07
N GLN A 207 15.37 -22.09 -4.85
CA GLN A 207 16.73 -22.46 -4.50
C GLN A 207 17.21 -21.75 -3.23
N SER A 208 16.86 -20.48 -3.07
CA SER A 208 17.23 -19.70 -1.87
C SER A 208 16.60 -20.30 -0.62
N LEU A 209 15.32 -20.62 -0.65
CA LEU A 209 14.60 -21.19 0.50
C LEU A 209 15.11 -22.60 0.86
N ARG A 210 15.50 -23.41 -0.13
CA ARG A 210 16.13 -24.72 0.09
C ARG A 210 17.49 -24.63 0.80
N THR A 211 18.24 -23.55 0.60
CA THR A 211 19.53 -23.35 1.29
C THR A 211 19.38 -22.92 2.75
N GLY A 212 18.15 -22.65 3.21
CA GLY A 212 17.82 -22.33 4.58
C GLY A 212 17.12 -20.98 4.73
N LYS A 213 16.95 -20.57 5.99
CA LYS A 213 16.18 -19.36 6.33
C LYS A 213 16.89 -18.10 5.79
N PRO A 214 16.29 -17.36 4.85
CA PRO A 214 16.87 -16.12 4.34
C PRO A 214 16.97 -15.07 5.45
N SER A 215 18.01 -14.23 5.38
CA SER A 215 18.18 -13.09 6.30
C SER A 215 17.00 -12.12 6.17
N ARG A 216 16.79 -11.28 7.20
CA ARG A 216 15.64 -10.34 7.22
C ARG A 216 15.61 -9.43 5.98
N SER A 217 16.74 -8.88 5.57
CA SER A 217 16.83 -8.04 4.37
C SER A 217 16.56 -8.81 3.08
N PHE A 218 17.01 -10.07 3.03
CA PHE A 218 16.83 -10.91 1.86
C PHE A 218 15.39 -11.42 1.72
N ARG A 219 14.66 -11.59 2.83
CA ARG A 219 13.21 -11.90 2.83
C ARG A 219 12.40 -10.86 2.07
N THR A 220 12.69 -9.58 2.19
CA THR A 220 11.93 -8.55 1.45
C THR A 220 12.08 -8.76 -0.05
N ILE A 221 13.31 -9.03 -0.52
CA ILE A 221 13.59 -9.27 -1.95
C ILE A 221 12.87 -10.53 -2.44
N LEU A 222 12.97 -11.63 -1.69
CA LEU A 222 12.29 -12.88 -2.05
C LEU A 222 10.77 -12.73 -2.01
N GLY A 223 10.22 -11.97 -1.06
CA GLY A 223 8.79 -11.68 -0.97
C GLY A 223 8.28 -10.91 -2.19
N SER A 224 9.02 -9.89 -2.64
CA SER A 224 8.69 -9.17 -3.88
C SER A 224 8.73 -10.08 -5.12
N MET A 225 9.70 -11.00 -5.19
CA MET A 225 9.77 -11.99 -6.27
C MET A 225 8.58 -12.95 -6.25
N ILE A 226 8.15 -13.40 -5.07
CA ILE A 226 6.95 -14.24 -4.91
C ILE A 226 5.70 -13.47 -5.36
N LEU A 227 5.51 -12.23 -4.91
CA LEU A 227 4.37 -11.42 -5.36
C LEU A 227 4.36 -11.30 -6.88
N THR A 228 5.53 -11.01 -7.47
CA THR A 228 5.66 -10.82 -8.91
C THR A 228 5.32 -12.08 -9.70
N THR A 229 5.65 -13.27 -9.19
CA THR A 229 5.26 -14.54 -9.83
C THR A 229 3.79 -14.90 -9.62
N VAL A 230 3.20 -14.52 -8.47
CA VAL A 230 1.76 -14.71 -8.20
C VAL A 230 0.90 -13.76 -9.03
N SER A 231 1.31 -12.49 -9.19
CA SER A 231 0.64 -11.50 -10.05
C SER A 231 0.57 -11.91 -11.52
N ALA A 232 1.35 -12.91 -11.94
CA ALA A 232 1.26 -13.50 -13.26
C ALA A 232 0.00 -14.37 -13.46
N LYS A 233 -0.72 -14.68 -12.37
CA LYS A 233 -1.98 -15.45 -12.37
C LYS A 233 -1.86 -16.80 -13.07
N ASN A 234 -0.73 -17.47 -12.84
CA ASN A 234 -0.40 -18.73 -13.50
C ASN A 234 0.00 -19.77 -12.45
N ASP A 235 -0.88 -20.74 -12.21
CA ASP A 235 -0.67 -21.81 -11.24
C ASP A 235 0.55 -22.69 -11.57
N ASP A 236 0.84 -22.95 -12.85
CA ASP A 236 2.03 -23.73 -13.26
C ASP A 236 3.32 -23.00 -12.86
N LEU A 237 3.34 -21.67 -13.01
CA LEU A 237 4.47 -20.85 -12.62
C LEU A 237 4.69 -20.92 -11.11
N ILE A 238 3.66 -20.83 -10.27
CA ILE A 238 3.85 -20.85 -8.81
C ILE A 238 3.89 -22.28 -8.21
N SER A 239 3.52 -23.31 -8.97
CA SER A 239 3.47 -24.70 -8.51
C SER A 239 4.74 -25.22 -7.83
N PRO A 240 5.98 -24.84 -8.21
CA PRO A 240 7.18 -25.31 -7.52
C PRO A 240 7.28 -24.84 -6.08
N TYR A 241 6.54 -23.79 -5.69
CA TYR A 241 6.50 -23.35 -4.30
C TYR A 241 5.68 -24.26 -3.37
N LYS A 242 4.93 -25.23 -3.91
CA LYS A 242 4.13 -26.20 -3.14
C LYS A 242 4.93 -26.90 -2.03
N GLU A 243 6.22 -27.12 -2.25
CA GLU A 243 7.09 -27.75 -1.24
C GLU A 243 7.17 -26.93 0.07
N PHE A 244 7.03 -25.60 0.01
CA PHE A 244 7.13 -24.72 1.17
C PHE A 244 5.84 -24.63 2.00
N ILE A 245 4.71 -25.08 1.44
CA ILE A 245 3.45 -25.20 2.18
C ILE A 245 3.52 -26.40 3.12
N ASN A 246 4.14 -27.49 2.71
CA ASN A 246 4.27 -28.71 3.52
C ASN A 246 5.56 -28.76 4.35
N GLU A 247 6.27 -27.64 4.43
CA GLU A 247 7.55 -27.56 5.13
C GLU A 247 7.35 -27.63 6.65
N ARG A 248 8.27 -28.28 7.37
CA ARG A 248 8.20 -28.36 8.84
C ARG A 248 8.41 -27.01 9.52
N ASN A 249 9.01 -26.07 8.81
CA ASN A 249 9.30 -24.73 9.30
C ASN A 249 8.09 -23.81 9.17
N MET A 250 7.23 -23.81 10.20
CA MET A 250 6.01 -22.99 10.24
C MET A 250 6.25 -21.49 10.05
N GLU A 251 7.38 -20.96 10.50
CA GLU A 251 7.72 -19.55 10.27
C GLU A 251 7.98 -19.22 8.81
N LEU A 252 8.55 -20.16 8.06
CA LEU A 252 8.73 -20.02 6.62
C LEU A 252 7.39 -20.15 5.89
N THR A 253 6.58 -21.15 6.26
CA THR A 253 5.25 -21.38 5.66
C THR A 253 4.32 -20.19 5.89
N LYS A 254 4.29 -19.61 7.10
CA LYS A 254 3.55 -18.37 7.42
C LYS A 254 3.96 -17.22 6.53
N TRP A 255 5.26 -16.95 6.48
CA TRP A 255 5.82 -15.88 5.68
C TRP A 255 5.53 -16.09 4.19
N PHE A 256 5.58 -17.33 3.72
CA PHE A 256 5.29 -17.67 2.34
C PHE A 256 3.81 -17.48 1.98
N LEU A 257 2.89 -18.06 2.77
CA LEU A 257 1.44 -17.92 2.56
C LEU A 257 0.97 -16.46 2.67
N TYR A 258 1.63 -15.65 3.50
CA TYR A 258 1.39 -14.20 3.54
C TYR A 258 1.56 -13.56 2.16
N TYR A 259 2.63 -13.89 1.42
CA TYR A 259 2.85 -13.31 0.09
C TYR A 259 1.94 -13.90 -0.98
N ILE A 260 1.64 -15.21 -0.90
CA ILE A 260 0.66 -15.81 -1.82
C ILE A 260 -0.72 -15.17 -1.65
N GLY A 261 -1.16 -14.96 -0.41
CA GLY A 261 -2.47 -14.38 -0.11
C GLY A 261 -2.56 -12.86 -0.19
N ALA A 262 -1.43 -12.15 -0.09
CA ALA A 262 -1.40 -10.70 -0.19
C ALA A 262 -1.72 -10.20 -1.61
N GLU A 263 -1.47 -11.01 -2.63
CA GLU A 263 -1.91 -10.72 -3.99
C GLU A 263 -3.41 -10.97 -4.09
N ARG A 264 -4.19 -9.90 -4.01
CA ARG A 264 -5.64 -9.94 -4.10
C ARG A 264 -6.06 -9.45 -5.47
N ASP A 265 -6.51 -10.37 -6.30
CA ASP A 265 -7.05 -10.08 -7.61
C ASP A 265 -8.45 -10.69 -7.75
N ASP A 266 -9.34 -9.99 -8.45
CA ASP A 266 -10.73 -10.40 -8.62
C ASP A 266 -10.93 -11.56 -9.61
N THR A 267 -9.87 -11.95 -10.32
CA THR A 267 -9.89 -12.99 -11.34
C THR A 267 -9.00 -14.20 -11.03
N PHE A 268 -8.25 -14.19 -9.93
CA PHE A 268 -7.28 -15.25 -9.64
C PHE A 268 -7.20 -15.60 -8.16
N TYR A 269 -7.48 -16.87 -7.85
CA TYR A 269 -7.27 -17.49 -6.55
C TYR A 269 -6.18 -18.57 -6.68
N PRO A 270 -4.99 -18.38 -6.07
CA PRO A 270 -3.87 -19.31 -6.23
C PRO A 270 -4.20 -20.75 -5.79
N ASP A 271 -3.86 -21.75 -6.61
CA ASP A 271 -4.00 -23.18 -6.24
C ASP A 271 -3.22 -23.54 -4.97
N LEU A 272 -2.17 -22.79 -4.68
CA LEU A 272 -1.39 -22.91 -3.46
C LEU A 272 -2.21 -22.58 -2.21
N LEU A 273 -3.11 -21.59 -2.24
CA LEU A 273 -4.00 -21.31 -1.11
C LEU A 273 -5.06 -22.40 -0.96
N LEU A 274 -5.61 -22.89 -2.08
CA LEU A 274 -6.58 -23.99 -2.06
C LEU A 274 -5.96 -25.26 -1.43
N GLN A 275 -4.72 -25.58 -1.82
CA GLN A 275 -3.97 -26.68 -1.21
C GLN A 275 -3.65 -26.45 0.27
N ALA A 276 -3.46 -25.19 0.69
CA ALA A 276 -3.26 -24.86 2.09
C ALA A 276 -4.54 -25.03 2.93
N LEU A 277 -5.73 -24.83 2.36
CA LEU A 277 -7.01 -25.15 3.01
C LEU A 277 -7.19 -26.66 3.24
N GLN A 278 -6.63 -27.49 2.36
CA GLN A 278 -6.66 -28.96 2.45
C GLN A 278 -5.57 -29.54 3.39
N ASN A 279 -4.76 -28.68 4.03
CA ASN A 279 -3.60 -29.15 4.77
C ASN A 279 -4.01 -29.83 6.09
N PRO A 280 -3.41 -30.97 6.48
CA PRO A 280 -3.70 -31.60 7.77
C PRO A 280 -3.22 -30.78 8.97
N ASN A 281 -2.33 -29.81 8.78
CA ASN A 281 -1.90 -28.90 9.83
C ASN A 281 -2.87 -27.72 9.94
N GLU A 282 -3.62 -27.70 11.04
CA GLU A 282 -4.62 -26.68 11.35
C GLU A 282 -4.06 -25.25 11.38
N GLU A 283 -2.77 -25.07 11.72
CA GLU A 283 -2.15 -23.75 11.70
C GLU A 283 -1.96 -23.22 10.27
N ILE A 284 -1.72 -24.11 9.30
CA ILE A 284 -1.63 -23.76 7.88
C ILE A 284 -3.01 -23.37 7.35
N VAL A 285 -4.03 -24.17 7.70
CA VAL A 285 -5.43 -23.89 7.34
C VAL A 285 -5.88 -22.55 7.91
N ASP A 286 -5.53 -22.25 9.16
CA ASP A 286 -5.86 -20.97 9.82
C ASP A 286 -5.30 -19.75 9.07
N ILE A 287 -4.07 -19.86 8.56
CA ILE A 287 -3.43 -18.82 7.75
C ILE A 287 -4.13 -18.70 6.40
N ALA A 288 -4.38 -19.83 5.73
CA ALA A 288 -5.05 -19.86 4.42
C ALA A 288 -6.44 -19.22 4.47
N LEU A 289 -7.25 -19.54 5.48
CA LEU A 289 -8.56 -18.91 5.71
C LEU A 289 -8.45 -17.39 5.85
N SER A 290 -7.39 -16.89 6.51
CA SER A 290 -7.17 -15.45 6.72
C SER A 290 -6.90 -14.68 5.41
N TRP A 291 -6.55 -15.39 4.34
CA TRP A 291 -6.31 -14.85 3.00
C TRP A 291 -7.37 -15.26 1.98
N THR A 292 -8.38 -16.04 2.38
CA THR A 292 -9.35 -16.60 1.44
C THR A 292 -10.43 -15.59 1.04
N SER A 293 -10.86 -14.72 1.95
CA SER A 293 -11.93 -13.74 1.68
C SER A 293 -11.36 -12.38 1.26
N PRO A 294 -11.94 -11.73 0.22
CA PRO A 294 -13.10 -12.19 -0.56
C PRO A 294 -12.73 -13.19 -1.69
N VAL A 295 -13.66 -14.11 -2.01
CA VAL A 295 -13.51 -15.09 -3.10
C VAL A 295 -14.16 -14.58 -4.39
N TRP A 296 -13.36 -13.94 -5.24
CA TRP A 296 -13.82 -13.35 -6.51
C TRP A 296 -13.59 -14.22 -7.74
N ASP A 297 -12.55 -15.06 -7.72
CA ASP A 297 -12.24 -15.98 -8.82
C ASP A 297 -13.39 -16.97 -9.05
N LYS A 298 -14.12 -16.78 -10.15
CA LYS A 298 -15.29 -17.59 -10.50
C LYS A 298 -14.95 -19.04 -10.81
N GLU A 299 -13.76 -19.31 -11.33
CA GLU A 299 -13.34 -20.66 -11.71
C GLU A 299 -13.00 -21.49 -10.47
N LYS A 300 -12.39 -20.86 -9.45
CA LYS A 300 -12.03 -21.53 -8.20
C LYS A 300 -13.11 -21.41 -7.12
N LYS A 301 -14.14 -20.56 -7.29
CA LYS A 301 -15.17 -20.29 -6.28
C LYS A 301 -15.82 -21.56 -5.73
N GLU A 302 -16.19 -22.52 -6.58
CA GLU A 302 -16.82 -23.77 -6.13
C GLU A 302 -15.87 -24.67 -5.34
N ALA A 303 -14.61 -24.76 -5.74
CA ALA A 303 -13.59 -25.55 -5.03
C ALA A 303 -13.27 -24.94 -3.67
N VAL A 304 -13.10 -23.61 -3.60
CA VAL A 304 -12.92 -22.89 -2.35
C VAL A 304 -14.13 -23.07 -1.44
N HIS A 305 -15.35 -22.97 -1.99
CA HIS A 305 -16.58 -23.21 -1.23
C HIS A 305 -16.58 -24.62 -0.59
N HIS A 306 -16.24 -25.64 -1.38
CA HIS A 306 -16.19 -27.02 -0.91
C HIS A 306 -15.25 -27.18 0.30
N GLU A 307 -14.02 -26.65 0.20
CA GLU A 307 -13.03 -26.76 1.26
C GLU A 307 -13.41 -25.97 2.51
N VAL A 308 -13.86 -24.72 2.35
CA VAL A 308 -14.31 -23.90 3.47
C VAL A 308 -15.50 -24.55 4.18
N ASN A 309 -16.44 -25.14 3.43
CA ASN A 309 -17.56 -25.88 4.00
C ASN A 309 -17.10 -27.17 4.72
N SER A 310 -16.10 -27.87 4.20
CA SER A 310 -15.49 -29.03 4.88
C SER A 310 -14.90 -28.61 6.23
N ILE A 311 -14.14 -27.52 6.26
CA ILE A 311 -13.54 -26.95 7.48
C ILE A 311 -14.62 -26.52 8.48
N PHE A 312 -15.69 -25.87 8.00
CA PHE A 312 -16.83 -25.47 8.83
C PHE A 312 -17.52 -26.67 9.50
N ASN A 313 -17.61 -27.81 8.82
CA ASN A 313 -18.18 -29.03 9.39
C ASN A 313 -17.21 -29.82 10.29
N GLY A 314 -15.98 -29.34 10.45
CA GLY A 314 -14.96 -29.94 11.31
C GLY A 314 -15.20 -29.72 12.81
N SER A 315 -14.31 -30.31 13.62
CA SER A 315 -14.34 -30.23 15.09
C SER A 315 -13.52 -29.08 15.68
N ASN A 316 -12.65 -28.44 14.89
CA ASN A 316 -11.85 -27.32 15.37
C ASN A 316 -12.68 -26.02 15.37
N GLU A 317 -13.12 -25.60 16.55
CA GLU A 317 -14.00 -24.43 16.69
C GLU A 317 -13.36 -23.12 16.23
N ARG A 318 -12.04 -22.95 16.37
CA ARG A 318 -11.34 -21.75 15.85
C ARG A 318 -11.41 -21.69 14.33
N LEU A 319 -11.13 -22.81 13.66
CA LEU A 319 -11.19 -22.89 12.19
C LEU A 319 -12.63 -22.78 11.70
N LYS A 320 -13.57 -23.45 12.38
CA LYS A 320 -15.02 -23.34 12.09
C LYS A 320 -15.48 -21.89 12.15
N PHE A 321 -15.07 -21.13 13.17
CA PHE A 321 -15.44 -19.73 13.30
C PHE A 321 -14.95 -18.86 12.13
N LYS A 322 -13.70 -19.08 11.66
CA LYS A 322 -13.17 -18.39 10.48
C LYS A 322 -13.84 -18.83 9.18
N ALA A 323 -14.11 -20.13 9.04
CA ALA A 323 -14.81 -20.66 7.87
C ALA A 323 -16.25 -20.12 7.80
N ALA A 324 -16.94 -20.00 8.94
CA ALA A 324 -18.27 -19.40 9.01
C ALA A 324 -18.30 -17.96 8.49
N TYR A 325 -17.26 -17.17 8.79
CA TYR A 325 -17.15 -15.81 8.25
C TYR A 325 -17.14 -15.80 6.72
N ILE A 326 -16.29 -16.64 6.11
CA ILE A 326 -16.16 -16.73 4.65
C ILE A 326 -17.45 -17.25 4.02
N LEU A 327 -18.06 -18.29 4.61
CA LEU A 327 -19.34 -18.84 4.14
C LEU A 327 -20.47 -17.82 4.19
N LEU A 328 -20.50 -16.98 5.23
CA LEU A 328 -21.48 -15.92 5.34
C LEU A 328 -21.22 -14.81 4.31
N GLU A 329 -19.98 -14.30 4.24
CA GLU A 329 -19.65 -13.10 3.46
C GLU A 329 -19.53 -13.36 1.94
N ASP A 330 -18.96 -14.48 1.53
CA ASP A 330 -18.63 -14.74 0.13
C ASP A 330 -19.59 -15.73 -0.57
N PHE A 331 -20.41 -16.43 0.22
CA PHE A 331 -21.26 -17.54 -0.25
C PHE A 331 -22.71 -17.47 0.23
N ASP A 332 -23.09 -16.49 1.06
CA ASP A 332 -24.46 -16.31 1.56
C ASP A 332 -25.06 -17.61 2.14
N GLU A 333 -24.27 -18.33 2.94
CA GLU A 333 -24.66 -19.61 3.54
C GLU A 333 -25.37 -19.44 4.89
N LYS A 334 -26.68 -19.70 4.91
CA LYS A 334 -27.53 -19.55 6.11
C LYS A 334 -27.01 -20.28 7.35
N LYS A 335 -26.45 -21.49 7.18
CA LYS A 335 -25.89 -22.28 8.29
C LYS A 335 -24.77 -21.54 9.04
N ALA A 336 -24.01 -20.69 8.36
CA ALA A 336 -22.94 -19.90 8.96
C ALA A 336 -23.50 -18.75 9.81
N PHE A 337 -24.61 -18.14 9.38
CA PHE A 337 -25.34 -17.18 10.19
C PHE A 337 -25.99 -17.82 11.41
N ASP A 338 -26.66 -18.97 11.24
CA ASP A 338 -27.25 -19.71 12.37
C ASP A 338 -26.15 -20.07 13.41
N TYR A 339 -24.95 -20.38 12.93
CA TYR A 339 -23.78 -20.56 13.78
C TYR A 339 -23.38 -19.26 14.51
N PHE A 340 -23.26 -18.11 13.83
CA PHE A 340 -22.98 -16.84 14.50
C PHE A 340 -24.07 -16.41 15.48
N LEU A 341 -25.34 -16.64 15.17
CA LEU A 341 -26.47 -16.40 16.07
C LEU A 341 -26.36 -17.23 17.36
N THR A 342 -25.90 -18.47 17.24
CA THR A 342 -25.57 -19.32 18.39
C THR A 342 -24.36 -18.78 19.17
N GLN A 343 -23.28 -18.42 18.48
CA GLN A 343 -22.05 -17.90 19.11
C GLN A 343 -22.23 -16.52 19.75
N ALA A 344 -23.20 -15.72 19.32
CA ALA A 344 -23.59 -14.46 19.97
C ALA A 344 -24.25 -14.66 21.34
N LYS A 345 -24.52 -15.91 21.73
CA LYS A 345 -24.94 -16.32 23.09
C LYS A 345 -23.77 -16.90 23.91
N SER A 346 -22.56 -17.01 23.35
CA SER A 346 -21.39 -17.67 23.96
C SER A 346 -20.93 -16.99 25.25
N GLY A 347 -20.52 -17.76 26.27
CA GLY A 347 -19.94 -17.20 27.50
C GLY A 347 -18.59 -16.49 27.30
N GLU A 348 -17.90 -16.74 26.20
CA GLU A 348 -16.61 -16.12 25.90
C GLU A 348 -16.83 -14.74 25.22
N VAL A 349 -16.40 -13.67 25.91
CA VAL A 349 -16.63 -12.28 25.48
C VAL A 349 -16.10 -12.01 24.06
N SER A 350 -14.89 -12.47 23.74
CA SER A 350 -14.26 -12.30 22.41
C SER A 350 -15.08 -12.95 21.29
N VAL A 351 -15.53 -14.18 21.51
CA VAL A 351 -16.37 -14.92 20.57
C VAL A 351 -17.72 -14.24 20.42
N ARG A 352 -18.36 -13.85 21.53
CA ARG A 352 -19.66 -13.19 21.52
C ARG A 352 -19.64 -11.87 20.75
N ILE A 353 -18.65 -11.01 21.01
CA ILE A 353 -18.47 -9.73 20.30
C ILE A 353 -18.33 -9.98 18.80
N THR A 354 -17.43 -10.89 18.43
CA THR A 354 -17.13 -11.14 17.02
C THR A 354 -18.33 -11.76 16.32
N ALA A 355 -19.02 -12.71 16.94
CA ALA A 355 -20.22 -13.32 16.40
C ALA A 355 -21.34 -12.30 16.23
N THR A 356 -21.58 -11.46 17.23
CA THR A 356 -22.61 -10.41 17.19
C THR A 356 -22.39 -9.46 16.01
N ARG A 357 -21.15 -9.00 15.78
CA ARG A 357 -20.83 -8.14 14.62
C ARG A 357 -21.08 -8.80 13.26
N ASN A 358 -20.99 -10.13 13.21
CA ASN A 358 -21.25 -10.89 11.99
C ASN A 358 -22.73 -11.24 11.80
N ILE A 359 -23.60 -11.00 12.80
CA ILE A 359 -25.06 -10.98 12.63
C ILE A 359 -25.44 -9.61 12.03
N ARG A 360 -24.88 -9.27 10.88
CA ARG A 360 -25.33 -8.14 10.07
C ARG A 360 -26.13 -8.70 8.91
N ASN A 361 -27.20 -8.02 8.51
CA ASN A 361 -28.11 -8.47 7.48
C ASN A 361 -27.36 -8.90 6.20
N PRO A 362 -27.26 -10.21 5.89
CA PRO A 362 -26.88 -10.62 4.55
C PRO A 362 -28.09 -10.29 3.68
N CYS A 363 -27.89 -9.34 2.77
CA CYS A 363 -28.89 -8.64 1.95
C CYS A 363 -29.86 -9.53 1.15
N GLU A 364 -29.83 -10.85 1.30
CA GLU A 364 -30.55 -11.83 0.49
C GLU A 364 -31.52 -12.75 1.25
N TRP A 365 -31.56 -12.75 2.59
CA TRP A 365 -32.46 -13.68 3.34
C TRP A 365 -33.76 -13.06 3.85
N GLY A 366 -34.02 -11.81 3.43
CA GLY A 366 -35.23 -11.06 3.75
C GLY A 366 -34.90 -9.70 4.35
N ASP A 367 -35.72 -8.70 4.03
CA ASP A 367 -35.55 -7.34 4.54
C ASP A 367 -35.88 -7.23 6.05
N GLU A 368 -36.55 -8.23 6.62
CA GLU A 368 -37.10 -8.20 7.98
C GLU A 368 -36.29 -9.05 8.95
N MET A 369 -35.97 -8.47 10.11
CA MET A 369 -35.29 -9.14 11.20
C MET A 369 -36.22 -10.19 11.83
N SER A 370 -35.72 -11.42 12.04
CA SER A 370 -36.48 -12.43 12.78
C SER A 370 -36.55 -12.08 14.28
N ASP A 371 -37.58 -12.56 14.97
CA ASP A 371 -37.72 -12.35 16.43
C ASP A 371 -36.51 -12.91 17.19
N GLU A 372 -35.98 -14.07 16.78
CA GLU A 372 -34.78 -14.64 17.41
C GLU A 372 -33.56 -13.72 17.27
N VAL A 373 -33.33 -13.15 16.08
CA VAL A 373 -32.22 -12.22 15.85
C VAL A 373 -32.40 -10.97 16.73
N TYR A 374 -33.61 -10.41 16.76
CA TYR A 374 -33.92 -9.27 17.60
C TYR A 374 -33.65 -9.56 19.08
N GLU A 375 -34.14 -10.69 19.60
CA GLU A 375 -33.97 -11.07 21.00
C GLU A 375 -32.48 -11.24 21.37
N VAL A 376 -31.68 -11.86 20.49
CA VAL A 376 -30.24 -12.03 20.73
C VAL A 376 -29.50 -10.70 20.74
N LEU A 377 -29.74 -9.88 19.72
CA LEU A 377 -29.09 -8.57 19.63
C LEU A 377 -29.54 -7.64 20.75
N PHE A 378 -30.82 -7.69 21.14
CA PHE A 378 -31.34 -6.91 22.26
C PHE A 378 -30.74 -7.34 23.59
N ALA A 379 -30.59 -8.65 23.84
CA ALA A 379 -29.89 -9.15 25.02
C ALA A 379 -28.44 -8.65 25.06
N ASN A 380 -27.74 -8.66 23.92
CA ASN A 380 -26.38 -8.14 23.82
C ASN A 380 -26.30 -6.61 23.96
N LEU A 381 -27.32 -5.88 23.50
CA LEU A 381 -27.44 -4.44 23.70
C LEU A 381 -27.57 -4.06 25.18
N MET A 382 -28.18 -4.95 25.99
CA MET A 382 -28.34 -4.78 27.43
C MET A 382 -27.21 -5.40 28.25
N ASP A 383 -26.17 -5.94 27.61
CA ASP A 383 -25.05 -6.59 28.31
C ASP A 383 -24.24 -5.59 29.13
N SER A 384 -23.72 -6.03 30.28
CA SER A 384 -22.83 -5.23 31.12
C SER A 384 -21.50 -4.85 30.44
N ASN A 385 -21.03 -5.67 29.50
CA ASN A 385 -19.79 -5.45 28.76
C ASN A 385 -20.01 -4.44 27.62
N GLU A 386 -19.26 -3.34 27.65
CA GLU A 386 -19.35 -2.30 26.62
C GLU A 386 -19.04 -2.82 25.21
N GLY A 387 -18.06 -3.72 25.06
CA GLY A 387 -17.71 -4.29 23.76
C GLY A 387 -18.85 -5.11 23.13
N ILE A 388 -19.63 -5.82 23.96
CA ILE A 388 -20.80 -6.58 23.50
C ILE A 388 -21.93 -5.62 23.10
N ARG A 389 -22.20 -4.57 23.90
CA ARG A 389 -23.19 -3.54 23.54
C ARG A 389 -22.85 -2.84 22.23
N LEU A 390 -21.58 -2.45 22.05
CA LEU A 390 -21.11 -1.83 20.82
C LEU A 390 -21.30 -2.76 19.61
N ALA A 391 -20.97 -4.05 19.76
CA ALA A 391 -21.19 -5.03 18.71
C ALA A 391 -22.68 -5.20 18.37
N ALA A 392 -23.56 -5.17 19.37
CA ALA A 392 -25.00 -5.26 19.16
C ALA A 392 -25.56 -4.04 18.43
N ILE A 393 -25.07 -2.84 18.76
CA ILE A 393 -25.45 -1.61 18.04
C ILE A 393 -24.94 -1.71 16.59
N ASP A 394 -23.66 -2.02 16.38
CA ASP A 394 -23.09 -2.20 15.03
C ASP A 394 -23.94 -3.17 14.18
N ALA A 395 -24.34 -4.30 14.76
CA ALA A 395 -25.19 -5.30 14.12
C ALA A 395 -26.59 -4.77 13.81
N PHE A 396 -27.22 -4.08 14.77
CA PHE A 396 -28.53 -3.46 14.62
C PHE A 396 -28.57 -2.46 13.47
N LEU A 397 -27.52 -1.64 13.28
CA LEU A 397 -27.44 -0.69 12.16
C LEU A 397 -27.43 -1.39 10.77
N GLY A 398 -27.21 -2.70 10.72
CA GLY A 398 -27.33 -3.49 9.49
C GLY A 398 -28.78 -3.82 9.08
N PHE A 399 -29.78 -3.57 9.94
CA PHE A 399 -31.16 -3.98 9.69
C PHE A 399 -32.11 -2.79 9.55
N ASN A 400 -33.03 -2.91 8.59
CA ASN A 400 -34.08 -1.92 8.36
C ASN A 400 -35.39 -2.32 9.07
N ASP A 401 -35.37 -2.43 10.40
CA ASP A 401 -36.51 -2.88 11.23
C ASP A 401 -36.89 -1.81 12.28
N ASP A 402 -38.17 -1.47 12.40
CA ASP A 402 -38.65 -0.38 13.26
C ASP A 402 -38.29 -0.62 14.74
N ARG A 403 -38.21 -1.88 15.17
CA ARG A 403 -37.80 -2.25 16.54
C ARG A 403 -36.36 -1.85 16.83
N VAL A 404 -35.50 -1.80 15.80
CA VAL A 404 -34.11 -1.35 15.93
C VAL A 404 -34.07 0.11 16.35
N ILE A 405 -34.79 0.98 15.63
CA ILE A 405 -34.84 2.42 15.93
C ILE A 405 -35.27 2.65 17.38
N LYS A 406 -36.35 2.00 17.81
CA LYS A 406 -36.82 2.08 19.20
C LYS A 406 -35.75 1.65 20.21
N SER A 407 -34.93 0.66 19.88
CA SER A 407 -33.91 0.11 20.78
C SER A 407 -32.63 0.94 20.83
N ILE A 408 -32.25 1.61 19.73
CA ILE A 408 -30.99 2.38 19.65
C ILE A 408 -31.13 3.86 20.01
N VAL A 409 -32.33 4.44 19.93
CA VAL A 409 -32.58 5.85 20.30
C VAL A 409 -32.08 6.20 21.72
N PRO A 410 -32.26 5.36 22.76
CA PRO A 410 -31.70 5.62 24.09
C PRO A 410 -30.17 5.78 24.12
N PHE A 411 -29.45 5.31 23.11
CA PHE A 411 -28.00 5.37 23.01
C PHE A 411 -27.48 6.65 22.33
N LEU A 412 -28.36 7.62 22.02
CA LEU A 412 -27.97 8.93 21.48
C LEU A 412 -27.10 9.76 22.45
N ASN A 413 -27.09 9.45 23.75
CA ASN A 413 -26.21 10.06 24.75
C ASN A 413 -24.98 9.20 25.09
N HIS A 414 -24.76 8.05 24.43
CA HIS A 414 -23.70 7.10 24.79
C HIS A 414 -22.31 7.75 24.77
N ASP A 415 -21.43 7.47 25.74
CA ASP A 415 -20.14 8.17 25.91
C ASP A 415 -19.22 8.12 24.66
N ASN A 416 -19.27 7.02 23.91
CA ASN A 416 -18.54 6.86 22.65
C ASN A 416 -19.08 7.78 21.53
N LYS A 417 -18.33 8.84 21.22
CA LYS A 417 -18.66 9.83 20.19
C LYS A 417 -18.83 9.25 18.77
N ASN A 418 -18.03 8.25 18.40
CA ASN A 418 -18.13 7.63 17.07
C ASN A 418 -19.44 6.86 16.95
N LEU A 419 -19.78 6.11 18.00
CA LEU A 419 -21.05 5.38 18.06
C LEU A 419 -22.26 6.31 17.96
N ARG A 420 -22.28 7.40 18.76
CA ARG A 420 -23.36 8.40 18.66
C ARG A 420 -23.53 8.94 17.24
N ARG A 421 -22.41 9.23 16.57
CA ARG A 421 -22.43 9.72 15.19
C ARG A 421 -23.01 8.67 14.24
N ASP A 422 -22.67 7.40 14.41
CA ASP A 422 -23.11 6.34 13.52
C ASP A 422 -24.60 6.00 13.77
N ILE A 423 -25.07 6.02 15.03
CA ILE A 423 -26.50 5.97 15.38
C ILE A 423 -27.28 7.13 14.75
N VAL A 424 -26.79 8.36 14.87
CA VAL A 424 -27.42 9.55 14.27
C VAL A 424 -27.54 9.41 12.76
N LYS A 425 -26.48 8.92 12.09
CA LYS A 425 -26.50 8.69 10.63
C LYS A 425 -27.55 7.66 10.24
N GLU A 426 -27.63 6.55 10.97
CA GLU A 426 -28.57 5.49 10.67
C GLU A 426 -30.01 5.94 10.88
N ILE A 427 -30.31 6.58 12.02
CA ILE A 427 -31.63 7.14 12.29
C ILE A 427 -32.02 8.14 11.18
N ALA A 428 -31.10 9.01 10.74
CA ALA A 428 -31.33 9.98 9.67
C ALA A 428 -31.52 9.33 8.27
N GLY A 429 -30.88 8.19 8.03
CA GLY A 429 -30.97 7.42 6.79
C GLY A 429 -32.17 6.47 6.75
N TYR A 430 -32.84 6.26 7.88
CA TYR A 430 -33.93 5.29 8.01
C TYR A 430 -35.13 5.63 7.12
N LYS A 431 -35.69 4.61 6.46
CA LYS A 431 -36.73 4.80 5.43
C LYS A 431 -38.03 5.35 6.01
N ASN A 432 -38.45 4.86 7.17
CA ASN A 432 -39.71 5.26 7.81
C ASN A 432 -39.52 6.51 8.69
N ARG A 433 -39.47 7.69 8.05
CA ARG A 433 -39.22 8.95 8.75
C ARG A 433 -40.28 9.32 9.78
N ASP A 434 -41.55 9.04 9.50
CA ASP A 434 -42.64 9.37 10.42
C ASP A 434 -42.51 8.56 11.72
N PHE A 435 -42.20 7.27 11.61
CA PHE A 435 -41.92 6.42 12.77
C PHE A 435 -40.72 6.93 13.57
N VAL A 436 -39.62 7.31 12.91
CA VAL A 436 -38.45 7.91 13.59
C VAL A 436 -38.85 9.16 14.37
N ILE A 437 -39.59 10.08 13.75
CA ILE A 437 -40.05 11.31 14.40
C ILE A 437 -40.91 11.01 15.63
N GLU A 438 -41.81 10.02 15.53
CA GLU A 438 -42.62 9.58 16.66
C GLU A 438 -41.77 9.02 17.80
N GLN A 439 -40.80 8.15 17.50
CA GLN A 439 -39.91 7.58 18.50
C GLN A 439 -39.00 8.62 19.16
N LEU A 440 -38.48 9.61 18.40
CA LEU A 440 -37.70 10.71 18.97
C LEU A 440 -38.55 11.58 19.91
N LYS A 441 -39.80 11.90 19.54
CA LYS A 441 -40.74 12.64 20.39
C LYS A 441 -41.10 11.88 21.66
N GLU A 442 -41.37 10.58 21.54
CA GLU A 442 -41.62 9.69 22.68
C GLU A 442 -40.41 9.66 23.63
N GLN A 443 -39.20 9.56 23.10
CA GLN A 443 -37.97 9.59 23.90
C GLN A 443 -37.80 10.93 24.64
N ILE A 444 -38.02 12.07 23.98
CA ILE A 444 -37.94 13.41 24.61
C ILE A 444 -38.94 13.52 25.76
N ALA A 445 -40.16 13.02 25.56
CA ALA A 445 -41.24 13.08 26.54
C ALA A 445 -41.02 12.16 27.75
N THR A 446 -40.35 11.03 27.57
CA THR A 446 -40.21 9.99 28.60
C THR A 446 -38.86 10.02 29.33
N THR A 447 -37.80 10.53 28.68
CA THR A 447 -36.47 10.55 29.28
C THR A 447 -36.36 11.56 30.42
N SER A 448 -35.77 11.15 31.55
CA SER A 448 -35.31 12.06 32.61
C SER A 448 -33.89 12.57 32.39
N ASP A 449 -33.14 11.94 31.47
CA ASP A 449 -31.76 12.30 31.16
C ASP A 449 -31.73 13.56 30.28
N LYS A 450 -31.08 14.62 30.79
CA LYS A 450 -30.99 15.92 30.14
C LYS A 450 -30.15 15.86 28.86
N ASP A 451 -29.03 15.14 28.89
CA ASP A 451 -28.10 15.07 27.78
C ASP A 451 -28.69 14.23 26.63
N LEU A 452 -29.40 13.15 26.97
CA LEU A 452 -30.19 12.38 26.01
C LEU A 452 -31.32 13.21 25.40
N ARG A 453 -32.04 13.99 26.23
CA ARG A 453 -33.10 14.87 25.73
C ARG A 453 -32.55 15.87 24.71
N GLU A 454 -31.47 16.58 25.05
CA GLU A 454 -30.84 17.55 24.16
C GLU A 454 -30.32 16.91 22.86
N ALA A 455 -29.64 15.76 22.95
CA ALA A 455 -29.18 15.04 21.76
C ALA A 455 -30.34 14.57 20.85
N THR A 456 -31.46 14.18 21.46
CA THR A 456 -32.66 13.74 20.74
C THR A 456 -33.38 14.93 20.08
N GLU A 457 -33.50 16.06 20.78
CA GLU A 457 -34.05 17.31 20.23
C GLU A 457 -33.21 17.84 19.06
N ASP A 458 -31.88 17.83 19.19
CA ASP A 458 -30.94 18.20 18.14
C ASP A 458 -31.07 17.32 16.88
N LEU A 459 -31.35 16.03 17.07
CA LEU A 459 -31.60 15.12 15.96
C LEU A 459 -32.98 15.36 15.33
N LEU A 460 -34.02 15.52 16.14
CA LEU A 460 -35.37 15.80 15.68
C LEU A 460 -35.44 17.08 14.84
N ASN A 461 -34.69 18.13 15.23
CA ASN A 461 -34.60 19.40 14.49
C ASN A 461 -33.96 19.28 13.09
N LYS A 462 -33.39 18.12 12.74
CA LYS A 462 -32.79 17.85 11.43
C LYS A 462 -33.73 17.10 10.47
N PHE A 463 -34.87 16.62 10.96
CA PHE A 463 -35.95 16.07 10.14
C PHE A 463 -36.93 17.17 9.76
#